data_AF-A0A6G7PW72-F1
#
_entry.id   AF-A0A6G7PW72-F1
#
_cell.length_a   1.000
_cell.length_b   1.000
_cell.length_c   1.000
_cell.angle_alpha   90.00
_cell.angle_beta   90.00
_cell.angle_gamma   90.00
#
_symmetry.space_group_name_H-M   'P 1'
#
loop_
_entity.id
_entity.type
_entity.pdbx_description
1 polymer ?
#
loop_
_entity_poly.entity_id
_entity_poly.type
_entity_poly.pdbx_seq_one_letter_code
_entity_poly.pdbx_strand_id
1 'polypeptide(L)'
;MLVLGLGALRPLGRPFYYHQLPLFVPQTEAQRLLCFQPLSLNRAREEELVLVPGIGPSLARAIVSLRQKEGRIDSLSRLKDIKGIGPKKLARLESYLKVP
;
A
#
# COMPACT_ATOMS: atom_id res chain seq x y z
N MET A 1 44.25 -21.04 24.49
CA MET A 1 43.84 -19.92 23.62
C MET A 1 44.35 -20.21 22.21
N LEU A 2 43.48 -20.25 21.22
CA LEU A 2 43.86 -20.37 19.80
C LEU A 2 43.02 -19.36 19.01
N VAL A 3 43.69 -18.46 18.30
CA VAL A 3 43.07 -17.36 17.53
C VAL A 3 42.87 -17.82 16.09
N LEU A 4 41.64 -17.80 15.58
CA LEU A 4 41.34 -18.02 14.16
C LEU A 4 41.07 -16.67 13.49
N GLY A 5 41.87 -16.35 12.47
CA GLY A 5 41.76 -15.13 11.66
C GLY A 5 40.59 -15.18 10.68
N LEU A 6 39.80 -14.11 10.64
CA LEU A 6 38.73 -13.90 9.65
C LEU A 6 39.34 -13.45 8.31
N GLY A 7 39.35 -14.34 7.32
CA GLY A 7 39.42 -13.97 5.91
C GLY A 7 38.01 -13.65 5.39
N ALA A 8 37.78 -12.42 4.95
CA ALA A 8 36.52 -11.93 4.44
C ALA A 8 36.13 -12.61 3.11
N LEU A 9 35.13 -13.50 3.16
CA LEU A 9 34.51 -14.08 1.97
C LEU A 9 33.53 -13.06 1.36
N ARG A 10 33.84 -12.52 0.18
CA ARG A 10 32.88 -11.74 -0.63
C ARG A 10 31.69 -12.64 -1.01
N PRO A 11 30.42 -12.27 -0.75
CA PRO A 11 29.32 -12.94 -1.42
C PRO A 11 29.10 -12.32 -2.81
N LEU A 12 29.55 -13.05 -3.84
CA LEU A 12 28.92 -13.03 -5.15
C LEU A 12 27.47 -13.52 -4.98
N GLY A 13 26.53 -12.77 -5.57
CA GLY A 13 25.10 -12.83 -5.28
C GLY A 13 24.46 -14.22 -5.30
N ARG A 14 23.36 -14.35 -4.54
CA ARG A 14 22.44 -15.49 -4.62
C ARG A 14 20.97 -15.03 -4.61
N PRO A 15 20.08 -15.79 -5.27
CA PRO A 15 18.75 -15.36 -5.67
C PRO A 15 17.71 -15.57 -4.57
N PHE A 16 16.56 -14.92 -4.75
CA PHE A 16 15.32 -15.01 -3.99
C PHE A 16 14.93 -16.46 -3.62
N TYR A 17 14.47 -16.71 -2.37
CA TYR A 17 13.13 -17.23 -2.00
C TYR A 17 12.92 -17.30 -0.47
N TYR A 18 11.66 -17.15 -0.06
CA TYR A 18 11.07 -16.72 1.22
C TYR A 18 11.18 -17.66 2.44
N HIS A 19 12.35 -18.18 2.82
CA HIS A 19 12.38 -19.23 3.85
C HIS A 19 12.26 -18.81 5.33
N GLN A 20 12.19 -17.52 5.62
CA GLN A 20 11.66 -17.02 6.89
C GLN A 20 11.10 -15.60 6.69
N LEU A 21 9.85 -15.52 6.22
CA LEU A 21 9.04 -14.36 6.56
C LEU A 21 8.79 -14.42 8.07
N PRO A 22 9.19 -13.42 8.88
CA PRO A 22 8.76 -13.36 10.26
C PRO A 22 7.23 -13.31 10.29
N LEU A 23 6.61 -14.25 11.03
CA LEU A 23 5.16 -14.33 11.23
C LEU A 23 4.57 -13.11 11.94
N PHE A 24 5.41 -12.15 12.33
CA PHE A 24 4.98 -10.83 12.74
C PHE A 24 4.94 -9.90 11.54
N VAL A 25 3.96 -10.11 10.68
CA VAL A 25 3.59 -9.19 9.62
C VAL A 25 2.69 -8.15 10.30
N PRO A 26 3.15 -6.90 10.57
CA PRO A 26 2.33 -5.92 11.27
C PRO A 26 1.11 -5.64 10.39
N GLN A 27 -0.12 -5.96 10.81
CA GLN A 27 -1.35 -5.93 9.97
C GLN A 27 -1.67 -4.56 9.34
N THR A 28 -0.82 -4.05 8.46
CA THR A 28 -0.98 -2.80 7.74
C THR A 28 -1.95 -3.04 6.59
N GLU A 29 -2.72 -2.03 6.22
CA GLU A 29 -3.68 -2.14 5.13
C GLU A 29 -2.93 -2.47 3.81
N ALA A 30 -1.67 -2.05 3.66
CA ALA A 30 -0.80 -2.47 2.55
C ALA A 30 -0.68 -3.99 2.35
N GLN A 31 -0.72 -4.80 3.41
CA GLN A 31 -0.63 -6.26 3.30
C GLN A 31 -1.87 -6.87 2.65
N ARG A 32 -3.01 -6.16 2.70
CA ARG A 32 -4.22 -6.60 2.01
C ARG A 32 -4.06 -6.57 0.50
N LEU A 33 -3.28 -5.63 -0.06
CA LEU A 33 -2.98 -5.63 -1.49
C LEU A 33 -2.19 -6.88 -1.90
N LEU A 34 -1.29 -7.38 -1.04
CA LEU A 34 -0.57 -8.65 -1.26
C LEU A 34 -1.48 -9.88 -1.10
N CYS A 35 -2.52 -9.78 -0.27
CA CYS A 35 -3.53 -10.82 -0.06
C CYS A 35 -4.79 -10.66 -0.93
N PHE A 36 -4.73 -9.86 -2.01
CA PHE A 36 -5.85 -9.57 -2.92
C PHE A 36 -7.14 -9.07 -2.25
N GLN A 37 -7.03 -8.39 -1.11
CA GLN A 37 -8.16 -7.79 -0.41
C GLN A 37 -8.24 -6.28 -0.69
N PRO A 38 -9.46 -5.73 -0.87
CA PRO A 38 -9.63 -4.29 -1.04
C PRO A 38 -9.14 -3.51 0.19
N LEU A 39 -8.40 -2.44 -0.10
CA LEU A 39 -7.82 -1.49 0.85
C LEU A 39 -8.91 -0.56 1.41
N SER A 40 -8.91 -0.33 2.72
CA SER A 40 -9.84 0.59 3.35
C SER A 40 -9.55 2.06 2.98
N LEU A 41 -10.48 2.73 2.32
CA LEU A 41 -10.34 4.15 1.98
C LEU A 41 -10.17 5.03 3.23
N ASN A 42 -10.96 4.75 4.29
CA ASN A 42 -10.96 5.55 5.51
C ASN A 42 -9.74 5.28 6.41
N ARG A 43 -9.08 4.12 6.29
CA ARG A 43 -7.96 3.73 7.19
C ARG A 43 -6.59 3.76 6.52
N ALA A 44 -6.52 3.64 5.19
CA ALA A 44 -5.26 3.58 4.47
C ALA A 44 -4.45 4.87 4.61
N ARG A 45 -3.15 4.76 4.82
CA ARG A 45 -2.23 5.89 4.82
C ARG A 45 -1.92 6.33 3.40
N GLU A 46 -1.31 7.51 3.25
CA GLU A 46 -0.92 8.04 1.94
C GLU A 46 -0.01 7.05 1.20
N GLU A 47 0.97 6.49 1.89
CA GLU A 47 1.97 5.59 1.32
C GLU A 47 1.33 4.29 0.83
N GLU A 48 0.28 3.83 1.52
CA GLU A 48 -0.47 2.62 1.17
C GLU A 48 -1.39 2.87 -0.04
N LEU A 49 -1.99 4.06 -0.12
CA LEU A 49 -2.83 4.45 -1.25
C LEU A 49 -2.04 4.54 -2.56
N VAL A 50 -0.76 4.93 -2.51
CA VAL A 50 0.13 4.97 -3.68
C VAL A 50 0.38 3.56 -4.26
N LEU A 51 0.21 2.50 -3.46
CA LEU A 51 0.35 1.12 -3.94
C LEU A 51 -0.86 0.66 -4.78
N VAL A 52 -1.96 1.41 -4.78
CA VAL A 52 -3.16 1.07 -5.55
C VAL A 52 -2.93 1.42 -7.02
N PRO A 53 -3.10 0.46 -7.95
CA PRO A 53 -2.93 0.72 -9.38
C PRO A 53 -3.76 1.91 -9.87
N GLY A 54 -3.09 2.93 -10.42
CA GLY A 54 -3.72 4.14 -10.93
C GLY A 54 -3.86 5.29 -9.92
N ILE A 55 -3.41 5.11 -8.67
CA ILE A 55 -3.25 6.16 -7.66
C ILE A 55 -1.77 6.51 -7.53
N GLY A 56 -1.39 7.70 -8.01
CA GLY A 56 -0.07 8.26 -7.77
C GLY A 56 -0.02 9.16 -6.52
N PRO A 57 1.16 9.67 -6.14
CA PRO A 57 1.34 10.49 -4.93
C PRO A 57 0.37 11.67 -4.81
N SER A 58 0.12 12.39 -5.92
CA SER A 58 -0.80 13.52 -5.93
C SER A 58 -2.25 13.11 -5.62
N LEU A 59 -2.70 11.96 -6.11
CA LEU A 59 -4.05 11.45 -5.84
C LEU A 59 -4.16 10.89 -4.43
N ALA A 60 -3.13 10.19 -3.94
CA ALA A 60 -3.09 9.71 -2.57
C ALA A 60 -3.21 10.86 -1.56
N ARG A 61 -2.47 11.96 -1.77
CA ARG A 61 -2.61 13.21 -0.98
C ARG A 61 -4.02 13.76 -1.03
N ALA A 62 -4.59 13.88 -2.23
CA ALA A 62 -5.93 14.42 -2.39
C ALA A 62 -6.99 13.57 -1.66
N ILE A 63 -6.83 12.25 -1.63
CA ILE A 63 -7.70 11.33 -0.88
C ILE A 63 -7.57 11.56 0.63
N VAL A 64 -6.35 11.73 1.15
CA VAL A 64 -6.12 12.08 2.57
C VAL A 64 -6.77 13.43 2.90
N SER A 65 -6.58 14.44 2.05
CA SER A 65 -7.20 15.76 2.24
C SER A 65 -8.72 15.72 2.18
N LEU A 66 -9.30 14.91 1.29
CA LEU A 66 -10.75 14.68 1.23
C LEU A 66 -11.27 14.12 2.56
N ARG A 67 -10.58 13.12 3.14
CA ARG A 67 -10.92 12.58 4.46
C ARG A 67 -10.81 13.61 5.58
N GLN A 68 -9.79 14.48 5.54
CA GLN A 68 -9.65 15.54 6.54
C GLN A 68 -10.78 16.58 6.44
N LYS A 69 -11.26 16.85 5.22
CA LYS A 69 -12.31 17.83 4.96
C LYS A 69 -13.70 17.30 5.27
N GLU A 70 -14.02 16.08 4.81
CA GLU A 70 -15.36 15.48 4.96
C GLU A 70 -15.49 14.63 6.22
N GLY A 71 -14.36 14.27 6.85
CA GLY A 71 -14.32 13.27 7.90
C GLY A 71 -14.37 11.87 7.29
N ARG A 72 -15.40 11.11 7.66
CA ARG A 72 -15.57 9.74 7.17
C ARG A 72 -16.19 9.77 5.77
N ILE A 73 -15.58 9.04 4.84
CA ILE A 73 -16.12 8.87 3.50
C ILE A 73 -17.08 7.67 3.53
N ASP A 74 -18.34 7.88 3.14
CA ASP A 74 -19.36 6.83 3.15
C ASP A 74 -19.48 6.05 1.84
N SER A 75 -18.90 6.56 0.75
CA SER A 75 -18.96 5.94 -0.56
C SER A 75 -17.73 6.27 -1.41
N LEU A 76 -17.27 5.29 -2.19
CA LEU A 76 -16.20 5.49 -3.18
C LEU A 76 -16.57 6.55 -4.23
N SER A 77 -17.86 6.82 -4.45
CA SER A 77 -18.30 7.84 -5.40
C SER A 77 -17.80 9.25 -5.06
N ARG A 78 -17.48 9.53 -3.79
CA ARG A 78 -16.87 10.79 -3.33
C ARG A 78 -15.51 11.06 -3.96
N LEU A 79 -14.81 10.02 -4.40
CA LEU A 79 -13.53 10.18 -5.09
C LEU A 79 -13.65 10.94 -6.42
N LYS A 80 -14.85 11.07 -7.00
CA LYS A 80 -15.10 11.89 -8.20
C LYS A 80 -14.88 13.39 -7.97
N ASP A 81 -14.91 13.83 -6.72
CA ASP A 81 -14.66 15.23 -6.36
C ASP A 81 -13.16 15.59 -6.45
N ILE A 82 -12.30 14.57 -6.58
CA ILE A 82 -10.86 14.73 -6.77
C ILE A 82 -10.54 14.87 -8.27
N LYS A 83 -9.94 16.00 -8.65
CA LYS A 83 -9.46 16.24 -10.01
C LYS A 83 -8.55 15.10 -10.46
N GLY A 84 -8.87 14.51 -11.62
CA GLY A 84 -8.11 13.38 -12.19
C GLY A 84 -8.70 12.00 -11.88
N ILE A 85 -9.82 11.93 -11.14
CA ILE A 85 -10.63 10.71 -10.95
C ILE A 85 -11.97 10.89 -11.68
N GLY A 86 -12.00 10.47 -12.95
CA GLY A 86 -13.24 10.36 -13.72
C GLY A 86 -13.95 9.02 -13.53
N PRO A 87 -15.15 8.83 -14.13
CA PRO A 87 -15.96 7.61 -13.96
C PRO A 87 -15.21 6.33 -14.35
N LYS A 88 -14.46 6.37 -15.46
CA LYS A 88 -13.63 5.23 -15.90
C LYS A 88 -12.54 4.84 -14.90
N LYS A 89 -11.94 5.83 -14.23
CA LYS A 89 -10.91 5.58 -13.22
C LYS A 89 -11.55 5.07 -11.93
N LEU A 90 -12.66 5.68 -11.50
CA LEU A 90 -13.41 5.22 -10.33
C LEU A 90 -13.78 3.73 -10.44
N ALA A 91 -14.37 3.32 -11.57
CA ALA A 91 -14.75 1.92 -11.79
C ALA A 91 -13.56 0.93 -11.65
N ARG A 92 -12.35 1.36 -12.02
CA ARG A 92 -11.14 0.54 -11.81
C ARG A 92 -10.72 0.50 -10.34
N LEU A 93 -10.88 1.62 -9.62
CA LEU A 93 -10.52 1.73 -8.21
C LEU A 93 -11.44 0.91 -7.30
N GLU A 94 -12.70 0.68 -7.70
CA GLU A 94 -13.66 -0.15 -6.98
C GLU A 94 -13.19 -1.61 -6.80
N SER A 95 -12.28 -2.10 -7.64
CA SER A 95 -11.67 -3.42 -7.48
C SER A 95 -10.61 -3.49 -6.37
N TYR A 96 -10.05 -2.33 -5.97
CA TYR A 96 -8.92 -2.25 -5.04
C TYR A 96 -9.27 -1.56 -3.73
N LEU A 97 -10.36 -0.78 -3.69
CA LEU A 97 -10.75 0.03 -2.55
C LEU A 97 -12.10 -0.43 -2.00
N LYS A 98 -12.28 -0.23 -0.70
CA LYS A 98 -13.57 -0.38 -0.03
C LYS A 98 -13.77 0.75 0.97
N VAL A 99 -15.03 0.95 1.35
CA VAL A 99 -15.40 1.77 2.49
C VAL A 99 -15.81 0.83 3.63
N PRO A 100 -15.00 0.68 4.69
CA PRO A 100 -15.42 0.02 5.93
C PRO A 100 -15.91 1.04 6.96
#